data_AF-T1AF08-F1
#
_entry.id   AF-T1AF08-F1
#
_cell.length_a   1.000
_cell.length_b   1.000
_cell.length_c   1.000
_cell.angle_alpha   90.00
_cell.angle_beta   90.00
_cell.angle_gamma   90.00
#
_symmetry.space_group_name_H-M   'P 1'
#
loop_
_entity.id
_entity.type
_entity.pdbx_description
1 polymer ?
#
loop_
_entity_poly.entity_id
_entity_poly.type
_entity_poly.pdbx_seq_one_letter_code
_entity_poly.pdbx_strand_id
1 'polypeptide(L)'
;GDAFFHGKRGARLVVVGPINLPVGRLFVEEVITECRKRGATRADILAFEFEMGLFPAVLDEAKGKGIDLAPKTIPPEVFDKRAVDKGQVQFYDISFIAAAARY
;
A
#
# COMPACT_ATOMS: atom_id res chain seq x y z
N GLY A 1 11.25 -3.64 -15.50
CA GLY A 1 9.95 -2.97 -15.62
C GLY A 1 9.39 -2.88 -14.23
N ASP A 2 9.63 -1.74 -13.59
CA ASP A 2 9.39 -1.53 -12.16
C ASP A 2 7.99 -1.96 -11.76
N ALA A 3 7.92 -2.94 -10.87
CA ALA A 3 6.67 -3.57 -10.50
C ALA A 3 5.86 -2.58 -9.66
N PHE A 4 4.83 -1.98 -10.26
CA PHE A 4 3.80 -1.16 -9.61
C PHE A 4 3.34 -1.70 -8.23
N PHE A 5 3.36 -3.02 -8.06
CA PHE A 5 3.12 -3.67 -6.77
C PHE A 5 4.41 -3.88 -5.99
N HIS A 6 4.39 -3.48 -4.71
CA HIS A 6 5.49 -3.55 -3.77
C HIS A 6 5.72 -4.96 -3.21
N GLY A 7 4.77 -5.88 -3.41
CA GLY A 7 4.93 -7.26 -2.99
C GLY A 7 3.73 -8.14 -3.31
N LYS A 8 3.77 -9.37 -2.78
CA LYS A 8 2.70 -10.37 -2.89
C LYS A 8 2.59 -11.14 -1.58
N ARG A 9 1.37 -11.27 -1.05
CA ARG A 9 1.07 -12.07 0.14
C ARG A 9 0.05 -13.14 -0.23
N GLY A 10 0.49 -14.39 -0.36
CA GLY A 10 -0.33 -15.48 -0.87
C GLY A 10 -0.83 -15.18 -2.28
N ALA A 11 -2.15 -15.14 -2.48
CA ALA A 11 -2.77 -14.81 -3.77
C ALA A 11 -2.99 -13.30 -3.98
N ARG A 12 -2.65 -12.44 -3.01
CA ARG A 12 -2.95 -11.00 -3.05
C ARG A 12 -1.70 -10.22 -3.46
N LEU A 13 -1.84 -9.33 -4.43
CA LEU A 13 -0.81 -8.32 -4.71
C LEU A 13 -0.87 -7.24 -3.64
N VAL A 14 0.28 -6.66 -3.30
CA VAL A 14 0.40 -5.63 -2.26
C VAL A 14 0.94 -4.37 -2.90
N VAL A 15 0.24 -3.25 -2.68
CA VAL A 15 0.70 -1.92 -3.06
C VAL A 15 0.68 -1.04 -1.82
N VAL A 16 1.71 -0.21 -1.67
CA VAL A 16 1.83 0.76 -0.58
C VAL A 16 1.60 2.14 -1.19
N GLY A 17 0.63 2.86 -0.64
CA GLY A 17 0.32 4.24 -1.01
C GLY A 17 1.34 5.23 -0.46
N PRO A 18 1.23 6.51 -0.85
CA PRO A 18 2.13 7.56 -0.39
C PRO A 18 2.10 7.73 1.14
N ILE A 19 3.24 8.15 1.68
CA ILE A 19 3.43 8.41 3.13
C ILE A 19 2.89 9.77 3.56
N ASN A 20 2.92 10.76 2.67
CA ASN A 20 2.69 12.17 2.96
C ASN A 20 1.39 12.71 2.34
N LEU A 21 0.64 11.88 1.62
CA LEU A 21 -0.60 12.24 0.95
C LEU A 21 -1.62 11.10 1.13
N PRO A 22 -2.93 11.42 1.24
CA PRO A 22 -3.95 10.38 1.29
C PRO A 22 -4.05 9.63 -0.04
N VAL A 23 -4.32 8.32 0.03
CA VAL A 23 -4.65 7.53 -1.16
C VAL A 23 -6.03 7.95 -1.67
N GLY A 24 -6.06 8.39 -2.93
CA GLY A 24 -7.26 8.85 -3.60
C GLY A 24 -7.79 7.95 -4.70
N ARG A 25 -8.88 8.38 -5.31
CA ARG A 25 -9.60 7.62 -6.34
C ARG A 25 -8.73 7.18 -7.50
N LEU A 26 -7.93 8.10 -8.06
CA LEU A 26 -7.06 7.81 -9.21
C LEU A 26 -6.05 6.70 -8.91
N PHE A 27 -5.50 6.68 -7.69
CA PHE A 27 -4.57 5.64 -7.28
C PHE A 27 -5.26 4.26 -7.25
N VAL A 28 -6.47 4.19 -6.67
CA VAL A 28 -7.23 2.93 -6.63
C VAL A 28 -7.61 2.46 -8.05
N GLU A 29 -7.98 3.36 -8.94
CA GLU A 29 -8.28 3.04 -10.35
C GLU A 29 -7.06 2.51 -11.10
N GLU A 30 -5.87 3.06 -10.82
CA GLU A 30 -4.62 2.57 -11.37
C GLU A 30 -4.29 1.16 -10.85
N VAL A 31 -4.47 0.91 -9.56
CA VAL A 31 -4.32 -0.43 -8.96
C VAL A 31 -5.23 -1.46 -9.61
N ILE A 32 -6.50 -1.09 -9.84
CA ILE A 32 -7.47 -1.92 -10.56
C ILE A 32 -6.98 -2.23 -11.98
N THR A 33 -6.52 -1.20 -12.69
CA THR A 33 -6.03 -1.32 -14.07
C THR A 33 -4.82 -2.26 -14.14
N GLU A 34 -3.86 -2.10 -13.24
CA GLU A 34 -2.67 -2.94 -13.17
C GLU A 34 -3.00 -4.39 -12.74
N CYS A 35 -3.99 -4.59 -11.88
CA CYS A 35 -4.49 -5.93 -11.57
C CYS A 35 -5.06 -6.60 -12.83
N ARG A 36 -5.88 -5.89 -13.63
CA ARG A 36 -6.47 -6.44 -14.86
C ARG A 36 -5.41 -6.79 -15.90
N LYS A 37 -4.41 -5.93 -16.11
CA LYS A 37 -3.29 -6.21 -17.04
C LYS A 37 -2.53 -7.48 -16.68
N ARG A 38 -2.45 -7.79 -15.39
CA ARG A 38 -1.71 -8.96 -14.86
C ARG A 38 -2.58 -10.19 -14.63
N GLY A 39 -3.89 -10.12 -14.89
CA GLY A 39 -4.83 -11.20 -14.56
C GLY A 39 -4.97 -11.46 -13.06
N ALA A 40 -4.62 -10.49 -12.21
CA ALA A 40 -4.76 -10.61 -10.76
C ALA A 40 -6.17 -10.25 -10.32
N THR A 41 -6.74 -11.07 -9.45
CA THR A 41 -8.12 -10.91 -8.94
C THR A 41 -8.19 -10.40 -7.51
N ARG A 42 -7.04 -10.20 -6.85
CA ARG A 42 -6.95 -9.81 -5.43
C ARG A 42 -5.78 -8.87 -5.18
N ALA A 43 -6.04 -7.76 -4.51
CA ALA A 43 -4.99 -6.83 -4.10
C ALA A 43 -5.28 -6.13 -2.75
N ASP A 44 -4.22 -5.85 -2.02
CA ASP A 44 -4.21 -5.07 -0.78
C ASP A 44 -3.57 -3.71 -1.03
N ILE A 45 -4.29 -2.64 -0.66
CA ILE A 45 -3.78 -1.27 -0.68
C ILE A 45 -3.46 -0.88 0.75
N LEU A 46 -2.18 -0.72 1.06
CA LEU A 46 -1.72 -0.25 2.37
C LEU A 46 -1.48 1.26 2.29
N ALA A 47 -2.10 2.04 3.18
CA ALA A 47 -1.89 3.49 3.20
C ALA A 47 -1.98 4.03 4.62
N PHE A 48 -1.29 5.14 4.92
CA PHE A 48 -1.48 5.85 6.19
C PHE A 48 -2.84 6.52 6.25
N GLU A 49 -3.27 7.12 5.13
CA GLU A 49 -4.55 7.80 5.02
C GLU A 49 -5.23 7.48 3.68
N PHE A 50 -6.56 7.57 3.69
CA PHE A 50 -7.41 7.45 2.51
C PHE A 50 -8.28 8.70 2.39
N GLU A 51 -8.55 9.14 1.16
CA GLU A 51 -9.46 10.27 0.92
C GLU A 51 -10.84 10.01 1.54
N MET A 52 -11.40 11.04 2.19
CA MET A 52 -12.76 10.95 2.74
C MET A 52 -13.78 10.72 1.62
N GLY A 53 -14.71 9.79 1.82
CA GLY A 53 -15.73 9.44 0.83
C GLY A 53 -15.26 8.52 -0.30
N LEU A 54 -14.00 8.06 -0.27
CA LEU A 54 -13.47 7.10 -1.24
C LEU A 54 -14.21 5.75 -1.20
N PHE A 55 -14.53 5.29 0.01
CA PHE A 55 -15.27 4.07 0.27
C PHE A 55 -16.75 4.38 0.57
N PRO A 56 -17.71 3.54 0.11
CA PRO A 56 -17.51 2.23 -0.53
C PRO A 56 -17.35 2.27 -2.07
N ALA A 57 -17.59 3.41 -2.71
CA ALA A 57 -17.74 3.54 -4.17
C ALA A 57 -16.64 2.83 -4.99
N VAL A 58 -15.36 3.02 -4.65
CA VAL A 58 -14.26 2.40 -5.39
C VAL A 58 -14.14 0.89 -5.18
N LEU A 59 -14.61 0.36 -4.05
CA LEU A 59 -14.62 -1.09 -3.79
C LEU A 59 -15.71 -1.79 -4.59
N ASP A 60 -16.85 -1.14 -4.75
CA ASP A 60 -17.94 -1.67 -5.58
C ASP A 60 -17.54 -1.65 -7.05
N GLU A 61 -16.84 -0.60 -7.51
CA GLU A 61 -16.25 -0.56 -8.85
C GLU A 61 -15.21 -1.68 -9.06
N ALA A 62 -14.34 -1.90 -8.08
CA ALA A 62 -13.35 -2.98 -8.12
C ALA A 62 -14.02 -4.36 -8.23
N LYS A 63 -15.03 -4.60 -7.39
CA LYS A 63 -15.83 -5.84 -7.43
C LYS A 63 -16.53 -6.04 -8.77
N GLY A 64 -17.10 -4.97 -9.33
CA GLY A 64 -17.69 -4.99 -10.67
C GLY A 64 -16.70 -5.36 -11.77
N LYS A 65 -15.41 -5.09 -11.56
CA LYS A 65 -14.29 -5.49 -12.44
C LYS A 65 -13.66 -6.84 -12.07
N GLY A 66 -14.25 -7.59 -11.13
CA GLY A 66 -13.78 -8.91 -10.70
C GLY A 66 -12.54 -8.89 -9.80
N ILE A 67 -12.25 -7.74 -9.16
CA ILE A 67 -11.09 -7.58 -8.29
C ILE A 67 -11.57 -7.39 -6.85
N ASP A 68 -11.12 -8.29 -5.98
CA ASP A 68 -11.29 -8.18 -4.54
C ASP A 68 -10.18 -7.30 -3.95
N LEU A 69 -10.48 -5.99 -3.86
CA LEU A 69 -9.64 -4.98 -3.23
C LEU A 69 -9.91 -4.86 -1.74
N ALA A 70 -8.84 -4.81 -0.94
CA ALA A 70 -8.92 -4.54 0.49
C ALA A 70 -8.02 -3.35 0.87
N PRO A 71 -8.59 -2.25 1.39
CA PRO A 71 -7.81 -1.17 1.97
C PRO A 71 -7.32 -1.57 3.37
N LYS A 72 -6.07 -1.26 3.69
CA LYS A 72 -5.45 -1.51 4.98
C LYS A 72 -4.74 -0.25 5.46
N THR A 73 -5.14 0.23 6.63
CA THR A 73 -4.48 1.38 7.24
C THR A 73 -3.15 0.95 7.84
N ILE A 74 -2.07 1.66 7.49
CA ILE A 74 -0.77 1.53 8.15
C ILE A 74 -0.86 2.33 9.45
N PRO A 75 -0.65 1.70 10.61
CA PRO A 75 -0.71 2.41 11.87
C PRO A 75 0.42 3.46 11.97
N PRO A 76 0.17 4.70 12.44
CA PRO A 76 1.21 5.72 12.53
C PRO A 76 2.33 5.37 13.52
N GLU A 77 2.06 4.49 14.49
CA GLU A 77 3.05 4.01 15.45
C GLU A 77 4.19 3.20 14.80
N VAL A 78 4.09 2.82 13.52
CA VAL A 78 5.21 2.21 12.79
C VAL A 78 6.45 3.10 12.71
N PHE A 79 6.29 4.42 12.92
CA PHE A 79 7.40 5.37 12.99
C PHE A 79 7.98 5.54 14.40
N ASP A 80 7.31 5.04 15.44
CA ASP A 80 7.81 5.14 16.80
C ASP A 80 8.91 4.09 17.02
N LYS A 81 10.13 4.55 17.35
CA LYS A 81 11.26 3.68 17.70
C LYS A 81 10.89 2.69 18.81
N ARG A 82 9.98 3.06 19.72
CA ARG A 82 9.51 2.18 20.80
C ARG A 82 8.65 1.01 20.29
N ALA A 83 7.94 1.17 19.17
CA ALA A 83 7.16 0.10 18.56
C ALA A 83 8.08 -0.95 17.88
N VAL A 84 9.24 -0.49 17.38
CA VAL A 84 10.32 -1.35 16.89
C VAL A 84 10.92 -2.15 18.03
N ASP A 85 11.25 -1.49 19.15
CA ASP A 85 11.86 -2.14 20.32
C ASP A 85 10.94 -3.19 20.98
N LYS A 86 9.61 -3.03 20.85
CA LYS A 86 8.60 -3.99 21.34
C LYS A 86 8.37 -5.17 20.39
N GLY A 87 9.05 -5.25 19.25
CA GLY A 87 8.91 -6.33 18.27
C GLY A 87 7.57 -6.34 17.51
N GLN A 88 6.79 -5.26 17.60
CA GLN A 88 5.52 -5.11 16.89
C GLN A 88 5.72 -4.72 15.42
N VAL A 89 6.88 -4.14 15.11
CA VAL A 89 7.30 -3.72 13.78
C VAL A 89 8.65 -4.35 13.48
N GLN A 90 8.69 -5.23 12.48
CA GLN A 90 9.93 -5.81 11.99
C GLN A 90 10.26 -5.17 10.65
N PHE A 91 11.23 -4.26 10.65
CA PHE A 91 11.81 -3.74 9.42
C PHE A 91 12.73 -4.80 8.82
N TYR A 92 12.49 -5.14 7.56
CA TYR A 92 13.43 -5.92 6.76
C TYR A 92 14.33 -4.91 6.07
N ASP A 93 15.64 -4.97 6.35
CA ASP A 93 16.62 -4.03 5.84
C ASP A 93 16.66 -4.10 4.30
N ILE A 94 16.17 -3.05 3.65
CA ILE A 94 16.48 -2.76 2.26
C ILE A 94 17.19 -1.40 2.24
N SER A 95 18.53 -1.49 2.35
CA SER A 95 19.51 -0.43 2.09
C SER A 95 19.24 0.90 2.78
N PHE A 96 19.55 0.96 4.07
CA PHE A 96 19.83 2.21 4.77
C PHE A 96 20.95 2.99 4.04
N ILE A 97 20.63 4.17 3.50
CA ILE A 97 21.66 5.15 3.10
C ILE A 97 21.79 6.15 4.25
N ALA A 98 22.79 5.96 5.11
CA ALA A 98 23.26 7.02 5.99
C ALA A 98 24.01 8.07 5.16
N ALA A 99 23.42 9.24 4.97
CA ALA A 99 24.16 10.43 4.57
C ALA A 99 24.70 11.10 5.84
N ALA A 100 25.97 10.87 6.16
CA ALA A 100 26.67 11.73 7.11
C ALA A 100 27.05 13.03 6.39
N ALA A 101 26.48 14.16 6.84
CA ALA A 101 26.92 15.47 6.39
C ALA A 101 28.38 15.65 6.79
N ARG A 102 29.27 15.77 5.80
CA ARG A 102 30.64 16.24 5.99
C ARG A 102 30.65 17.73 5.69
N TYR A 103 31.03 18.51 6.70
CA TYR A 103 31.26 19.96 6.63
C TYR A 103 32.46 20.27 5.73
#